data_AF-A0A2T1HQW8-F1
#
_entry.id   AF-A0A2T1HQW8-F1
#
_cell.length_a   1.000
_cell.length_b   1.000
_cell.length_c   1.000
_cell.angle_alpha   90.00
_cell.angle_beta   90.00
_cell.angle_gamma   90.00
#
_symmetry.space_group_name_H-M   'P 1'
#
loop_
_entity.id
_entity.type
_entity.pdbx_description
1 polymer ?
#
loop_
_entity_poly.entity_id
_entity_poly.type
_entity_poly.pdbx_seq_one_letter_code
_entity_poly.pdbx_strand_id
1 'polypeptide(L)'
;MSPDDVLARLQQAAGEADAAEEAFRREFATRMDELARKRTFAYRRLNMVREMLAYAQAVGAPEGAAGAALAAARRELGWDEDTPAHDSILEHLAPVAQEAANLAHASENADGEGSEGKGDLFAALAQFEAWYESEYRSPFWSLFDVYIPERPVVDF
;
A
#
# COMPACT_ATOMS: atom_id res chain seq x y z
N MET A 1 -10.63 -57.67 -18.45
CA MET A 1 -9.71 -56.55 -18.25
C MET A 1 -8.31 -57.09 -18.47
N SER A 2 -7.67 -56.65 -19.54
CA SER A 2 -6.30 -57.03 -19.89
C SER A 2 -5.30 -56.27 -19.01
N PRO A 3 -4.04 -56.74 -18.90
CA PRO A 3 -2.97 -55.95 -18.30
C PRO A 3 -2.83 -54.55 -18.93
N ASP A 4 -3.04 -54.42 -20.24
CA ASP A 4 -2.97 -53.16 -20.96
C ASP A 4 -4.09 -52.19 -20.53
N ASP A 5 -5.31 -52.71 -20.29
CA ASP A 5 -6.42 -51.91 -19.78
C ASP A 5 -6.11 -51.33 -18.39
N VAL A 6 -5.41 -52.09 -17.54
CA VAL A 6 -5.00 -51.64 -16.20
C VAL A 6 -3.95 -50.54 -16.31
N LEU A 7 -2.92 -50.74 -17.15
CA LEU A 7 -1.86 -49.74 -17.35
C LEU A 7 -2.41 -48.43 -17.92
N ALA A 8 -3.30 -48.50 -18.90
CA ALA A 8 -3.94 -47.31 -19.48
C ALA A 8 -4.72 -46.51 -18.42
N ARG A 9 -5.46 -47.19 -17.53
CA ARG A 9 -6.18 -46.54 -16.42
C ARG A 9 -5.25 -45.89 -15.41
N LEU A 10 -4.13 -46.55 -15.08
CA LEU A 10 -3.13 -45.99 -14.17
C LEU A 10 -2.42 -44.77 -14.79
N GLN A 11 -2.11 -44.81 -16.08
CA GLN A 11 -1.55 -43.67 -16.82
C GLN A 11 -2.52 -42.49 -16.86
N GLN A 12 -3.80 -42.75 -17.11
CA GLN A 12 -4.82 -41.71 -17.04
C GLN A 12 -4.90 -41.10 -15.64
N ALA A 13 -4.95 -41.92 -14.59
CA ALA A 13 -5.00 -41.43 -13.21
C ALA A 13 -3.74 -40.63 -12.84
N ALA A 14 -2.56 -41.02 -13.32
CA ALA A 14 -1.33 -40.26 -13.13
C ALA A 14 -1.41 -38.89 -13.82
N GLY A 15 -1.86 -38.83 -15.08
CA GLY A 15 -2.03 -37.57 -15.81
C GLY A 15 -3.09 -36.65 -15.18
N GLU A 16 -4.18 -37.21 -14.65
CA GLU A 16 -5.19 -36.46 -13.91
C GLU A 16 -4.62 -35.87 -12.60
N ALA A 17 -3.79 -36.64 -11.89
CA ALA A 17 -3.11 -36.16 -10.69
C ALA A 17 -2.10 -35.03 -11.00
N ASP A 18 -1.29 -35.17 -12.05
CA ASP A 18 -0.35 -34.15 -12.49
C ASP A 18 -1.07 -32.85 -12.88
N ALA A 19 -2.16 -32.95 -13.65
CA ALA A 19 -2.96 -31.79 -14.06
C ALA A 19 -3.64 -31.10 -12.86
N ALA A 20 -4.13 -31.87 -11.89
CA ALA A 20 -4.73 -31.33 -10.67
C ALA A 20 -3.69 -30.60 -9.81
N GLU A 21 -2.49 -31.16 -9.65
CA GLU A 21 -1.41 -30.51 -8.93
C GLU A 21 -0.97 -29.21 -9.62
N GLU A 22 -0.79 -29.23 -10.95
CA GLU A 22 -0.37 -28.04 -11.69
C GLU A 22 -1.42 -26.93 -11.61
N ALA A 23 -2.71 -27.27 -11.70
CA ALA A 23 -3.80 -26.33 -11.50
C ALA A 23 -3.75 -25.71 -10.10
N PHE A 24 -3.58 -26.53 -9.06
CA PHE A 24 -3.47 -26.06 -7.68
C PHE A 24 -2.25 -25.15 -7.49
N ARG A 25 -1.09 -25.49 -8.05
CA ARG A 25 0.12 -24.66 -7.98
C ARG A 25 -0.09 -23.29 -8.61
N ARG A 26 -0.78 -23.20 -9.76
CA ARG A 26 -1.09 -21.92 -10.41
C ARG A 26 -2.04 -21.06 -9.59
N GLU A 27 -3.11 -21.65 -9.04
CA GLU A 27 -4.05 -20.96 -8.16
C GLU A 27 -3.35 -20.45 -6.90
N PHE A 28 -2.56 -21.33 -6.27
CA PHE A 28 -1.80 -21.01 -5.06
C PHE A 28 -0.82 -19.86 -5.31
N ALA A 29 -0.04 -19.91 -6.40
CA ALA A 29 0.88 -18.84 -6.78
C ALA A 29 0.15 -17.50 -6.94
N THR A 30 -0.95 -17.50 -7.70
CA THR A 30 -1.78 -16.29 -7.92
C THR A 30 -2.26 -15.72 -6.58
N ARG A 31 -2.77 -16.58 -5.70
CA ARG A 31 -3.30 -16.15 -4.40
C ARG A 31 -2.20 -15.63 -3.47
N MET A 32 -1.03 -16.26 -3.50
CA MET A 32 0.13 -15.81 -2.73
C MET A 32 0.60 -14.43 -3.17
N ASP A 33 0.64 -14.16 -4.48
CA ASP A 33 1.01 -12.85 -5.02
C ASP A 33 0.01 -11.75 -4.62
N GLU A 34 -1.28 -12.03 -4.69
CA GLU A 34 -2.33 -11.11 -4.22
C GLU A 34 -2.16 -10.76 -2.74
N LEU A 35 -1.92 -11.77 -1.89
CA LEU A 35 -1.73 -11.58 -0.45
C LEU A 35 -0.43 -10.82 -0.16
N ALA A 36 0.65 -11.11 -0.88
CA ALA A 36 1.92 -10.41 -0.75
C ALA A 36 1.79 -8.93 -1.14
N ARG A 37 1.08 -8.62 -2.23
CA ARG A 37 0.80 -7.23 -2.64
C ARG A 37 -0.06 -6.51 -1.61
N LYS A 38 -1.16 -7.12 -1.15
CA LYS A 38 -2.02 -6.54 -0.10
C LYS A 38 -1.24 -6.22 1.17
N ARG A 39 -0.41 -7.17 1.63
CA ARG A 39 0.46 -6.98 2.80
C ARG A 39 1.42 -5.82 2.59
N THR A 40 2.10 -5.78 1.45
CA THR A 40 3.06 -4.72 1.11
C THR A 40 2.41 -3.34 1.15
N PHE A 41 1.26 -3.18 0.49
CA PHE A 41 0.54 -1.91 0.48
C PHE A 41 0.01 -1.52 1.86
N ALA A 42 -0.40 -2.49 2.69
CA ALA A 42 -0.85 -2.20 4.07
C ALA A 42 0.30 -1.64 4.93
N TYR A 43 1.51 -2.21 4.83
CA TYR A 43 2.66 -1.68 5.56
C TYR A 43 3.13 -0.32 5.04
N ARG A 44 3.06 -0.07 3.72
CA ARG A 44 3.38 1.25 3.15
C ARG A 44 2.43 2.34 3.65
N ARG A 45 1.12 2.07 3.67
CA ARG A 45 0.11 2.95 4.31
C ARG A 45 0.48 3.26 5.76
N LEU A 46 0.72 2.19 6.54
CA LEU A 46 1.03 2.31 7.96
C LEU A 46 2.27 3.17 8.20
N ASN A 47 3.35 2.95 7.44
CA ASN A 47 4.61 3.65 7.64
C ASN A 47 4.49 5.12 7.23
N MET A 48 3.90 5.43 6.07
CA MET A 48 3.67 6.81 5.64
C MET A 48 2.85 7.58 6.68
N VAL A 49 1.70 7.04 7.07
CA VAL A 49 0.79 7.70 8.03
C VAL A 49 1.47 7.88 9.40
N ARG A 50 2.27 6.91 9.84
CA ARG A 50 3.03 7.01 11.09
C ARG A 50 4.01 8.18 11.06
N GLU A 51 4.76 8.34 9.97
CA GLU A 51 5.69 9.47 9.81
C GLU A 51 4.94 10.80 9.75
N MET A 52 3.85 10.87 8.99
CA MET A 52 3.01 12.08 8.93
C MET A 52 2.52 12.51 10.31
N LEU A 53 2.01 11.58 11.12
CA LEU A 53 1.57 11.84 12.50
C LEU A 53 2.72 12.29 13.40
N ALA A 54 3.87 11.62 13.32
CA ALA A 54 5.04 11.96 14.13
C ALA A 54 5.55 13.38 13.85
N TYR A 55 5.63 13.77 12.58
CA TYR A 55 6.05 15.12 12.19
C TYR A 55 5.01 16.18 12.52
N ALA A 56 3.72 15.90 12.34
CA ALA A 56 2.65 16.80 12.75
C ALA A 56 2.70 17.08 14.26
N GLN A 57 2.92 16.05 15.08
CA GLN A 57 3.02 16.17 16.52
C GLN A 57 4.25 16.97 16.95
N ALA A 58 5.39 16.80 16.25
CA ALA A 58 6.64 17.48 16.58
C ALA A 58 6.60 19.01 16.38
N VAL A 59 5.66 19.54 15.59
CA VAL A 59 5.49 21.00 15.40
C VAL A 59 5.02 21.69 16.68
N GLY A 60 4.41 20.97 17.62
CA GLY A 60 4.02 21.48 18.94
C GLY A 60 2.91 22.54 18.94
N ALA A 61 2.36 22.87 17.77
CA ALA A 61 1.19 23.71 17.57
C ALA A 61 0.44 23.25 16.30
N PRO A 62 -0.87 23.49 16.19
CA PRO A 62 -1.65 23.16 14.99
C PRO A 62 -1.15 23.88 13.73
N GLU A 63 -0.67 25.11 13.87
CA GLU A 63 -0.14 25.91 12.77
C GLU A 63 1.12 25.26 12.19
N GLY A 64 1.06 24.87 10.92
CA GLY A 64 2.17 24.22 10.22
C GLY A 64 2.27 22.71 10.40
N ALA A 65 1.47 22.09 11.28
CA ALA A 65 1.45 20.65 11.48
C ALA A 65 1.10 19.87 10.20
N ALA A 66 0.12 20.36 9.42
CA ALA A 66 -0.24 19.76 8.13
C ALA A 66 0.89 19.90 7.09
N GLY A 67 1.60 21.03 7.08
CA GLY A 67 2.77 21.23 6.23
C GLY A 67 3.92 20.27 6.59
N ALA A 68 4.17 20.06 7.89
CA ALA A 68 5.16 19.10 8.37
C ALA A 68 4.80 17.65 8.02
N ALA A 69 3.52 17.27 8.15
CA ALA A 69 3.02 15.97 7.71
C ALA A 69 3.22 15.76 6.20
N LEU A 70 2.88 16.76 5.38
CA LEU A 70 3.04 16.68 3.93
C LEU A 70 4.53 16.60 3.51
N ALA A 71 5.40 17.34 4.20
CA ALA A 71 6.85 17.27 4.01
C ALA A 71 7.41 15.89 4.38
N ALA A 72 6.90 15.26 5.45
CA ALA A 72 7.26 13.89 5.82
C ALA A 72 6.87 12.89 4.72
N ALA A 73 5.65 13.01 4.16
CA ALA A 73 5.21 12.15 3.06
C ALA A 73 6.08 12.32 1.80
N ARG A 74 6.43 13.56 1.44
CA ARG A 74 7.35 13.84 0.33
C ARG A 74 8.71 13.18 0.53
N ARG A 75 9.26 13.21 1.74
CA ARG A 75 10.53 12.58 2.07
C ARG A 75 10.46 11.06 2.00
N GLU A 76 9.38 10.46 2.48
CA GLU A 76 9.15 9.00 2.36
C GLU A 76 9.08 8.54 0.89
N LEU A 77 8.63 9.42 -0.01
CA LEU A 77 8.61 9.17 -1.45
C LEU A 77 9.97 9.40 -2.13
N GLY A 78 10.97 9.93 -1.42
CA GLY A 78 12.29 10.26 -1.98
C GLY A 78 12.24 11.39 -3.02
N TRP A 79 11.26 12.29 -2.91
CA TRP A 79 11.08 13.40 -3.85
C TRP A 79 11.87 14.63 -3.44
N ASP A 80 13.11 14.72 -3.90
CA ASP A 80 13.98 15.86 -3.64
C ASP A 80 13.72 17.04 -4.59
N GLU A 81 13.20 16.77 -5.79
CA GLU A 81 12.91 17.79 -6.82
C GLU A 81 11.41 18.11 -6.92
N ASP A 82 11.11 19.40 -7.11
CA ASP A 82 9.76 19.87 -7.44
C ASP A 82 9.50 19.61 -8.93
N THR A 83 8.47 18.80 -9.19
CA THR A 83 7.97 18.58 -10.55
C THR A 83 6.46 18.80 -10.56
N PRO A 84 5.86 19.26 -11.68
CA PRO A 84 4.41 19.46 -11.74
C PRO A 84 3.60 18.20 -11.39
N ALA A 85 4.16 17.01 -11.65
CA ALA A 85 3.55 15.75 -11.28
C ALA A 85 3.60 15.50 -9.76
N HIS A 86 4.74 15.75 -9.12
CA HIS A 86 4.87 15.66 -7.66
C HIS A 86 3.94 16.65 -6.97
N ASP A 87 3.90 17.89 -7.46
CA ASP A 87 3.05 18.95 -6.91
C ASP A 87 1.57 18.55 -6.95
N SER A 88 1.08 18.06 -8.08
CA SER A 88 -0.30 17.59 -8.21
C SER A 88 -0.64 16.45 -7.24
N ILE A 89 0.29 15.50 -7.05
CA ILE A 89 0.08 14.40 -6.09
C ILE A 89 0.07 14.92 -4.65
N LEU A 90 0.96 15.85 -4.30
CA LEU A 90 1.02 16.46 -2.96
C LEU A 90 -0.22 17.31 -2.68
N GLU A 91 -0.77 18.02 -3.67
CA GLU A 91 -2.03 18.75 -3.55
C GLU A 91 -3.19 17.82 -3.18
N HIS A 92 -3.29 16.65 -3.82
CA HIS A 92 -4.33 15.67 -3.51
C HIS A 92 -4.05 14.89 -2.21
N LEU A 93 -2.80 14.85 -1.75
CA LEU A 93 -2.42 14.26 -0.47
C LEU A 93 -2.60 15.23 0.70
N ALA A 94 -2.69 16.54 0.44
CA ALA A 94 -2.84 17.57 1.46
C ALA A 94 -4.02 17.35 2.44
N PRO A 95 -5.21 16.87 2.01
CA PRO A 95 -6.28 16.51 2.94
C PRO A 95 -5.89 15.42 3.95
N VAL A 96 -5.11 14.42 3.52
CA VAL A 96 -4.59 13.37 4.42
C VAL A 96 -3.64 13.97 5.45
N ALA A 97 -2.77 14.89 5.02
CA ALA A 97 -1.87 15.62 5.90
C ALA A 97 -2.61 16.51 6.91
N GLN A 98 -3.71 17.13 6.50
CA GLN A 98 -4.57 17.91 7.39
C GLN A 98 -5.22 17.03 8.45
N GLU A 99 -5.73 15.85 8.09
CA GLU A 99 -6.32 14.93 9.06
C GLU A 99 -5.29 14.34 10.03
N ALA A 100 -4.08 14.04 9.54
CA ALA A 100 -2.98 13.66 10.41
C ALA A 100 -2.64 14.77 11.43
N ALA A 101 -2.63 16.03 10.99
CA ALA A 101 -2.41 17.17 11.87
C ALA A 101 -3.52 17.35 12.91
N ASN A 102 -4.79 17.26 12.50
CA ASN A 102 -5.94 17.33 13.40
C ASN A 102 -5.86 16.24 14.49
N LEU A 103 -5.52 15.00 14.11
CA LEU A 103 -5.38 13.88 15.03
C LEU A 103 -4.19 14.05 16.00
N ALA A 104 -3.06 14.58 15.50
CA ALA A 104 -1.87 14.81 16.32
C ALA A 104 -2.11 15.81 17.46
N HIS A 105 -3.00 16.78 17.25
CA HIS A 105 -3.31 17.87 18.19
C HIS A 105 -4.69 17.78 18.86
N ALA A 106 -5.43 16.68 18.63
CA ALA A 106 -6.79 16.50 19.13
C ALA A 106 -6.92 16.50 20.67
N SER A 107 -5.84 16.27 21.42
CA SER A 107 -5.85 16.30 22.90
C SER A 107 -5.62 17.68 23.52
N GLU A 108 -5.21 18.69 22.75
CA GLU A 108 -4.94 20.03 23.28
C GLU A 108 -6.21 20.88 23.45
N ASN A 109 -7.33 20.46 22.85
CA ASN A 109 -8.61 21.20 22.82
C ASN A 109 -9.72 20.56 23.67
N ALA A 110 -9.39 19.63 24.58
CA ALA A 110 -10.37 18.79 25.29
C ALA A 110 -11.17 19.48 26.43
N ASP A 111 -11.05 20.81 26.60
CA ASP A 111 -11.83 21.58 27.59
C ASP A 111 -12.97 22.43 26.96
N GLY A 112 -13.24 22.30 25.65
CA GLY A 112 -14.33 23.00 24.97
C GLY A 112 -15.43 22.05 24.50
N GLU A 113 -16.66 22.23 24.98
CA GLU A 113 -17.86 21.58 24.44
C GLU A 113 -17.98 21.85 22.92
N GLY A 114 -17.71 20.82 22.12
CA GLY A 114 -17.83 20.90 20.65
C GLY A 114 -16.95 19.89 19.92
N SER A 115 -17.17 18.58 20.11
CA SER A 115 -16.60 17.54 19.24
C SER A 115 -17.28 17.55 17.86
N GLU A 116 -17.37 18.70 17.20
CA GLU A 116 -17.79 18.82 15.81
C GLU A 116 -16.54 18.85 14.93
N GLY A 117 -16.16 17.68 14.42
CA GLY A 117 -15.04 17.53 13.49
C GLY A 117 -13.98 16.52 13.94
N LYS A 118 -14.36 15.30 14.31
CA LYS A 118 -13.42 14.17 14.21
C LYS A 118 -13.25 13.87 12.72
N GLY A 119 -12.35 14.59 12.07
CA GLY A 119 -12.04 14.30 10.68
C GLY A 119 -11.52 12.86 10.53
N ASP A 120 -11.79 12.27 9.38
CA ASP A 120 -11.61 10.85 9.14
C ASP A 120 -10.39 10.63 8.23
N LEU A 121 -9.24 10.40 8.86
CA LEU A 121 -7.99 10.10 8.18
C LEU A 121 -8.13 8.92 7.21
N PHE A 122 -8.92 7.89 7.55
CA PHE A 122 -9.09 6.74 6.69
C PHE A 122 -9.92 7.10 5.45
N ALA A 123 -10.95 7.93 5.60
CA ALA A 123 -11.73 8.43 4.46
C ALA A 123 -10.88 9.32 3.54
N ALA A 124 -10.08 10.24 4.10
CA ALA A 124 -9.17 11.08 3.32
C ALA A 124 -8.15 10.23 2.54
N LEU A 125 -7.55 9.23 3.20
CA LEU A 125 -6.60 8.32 2.57
C LEU A 125 -7.26 7.49 1.45
N ALA A 126 -8.45 6.96 1.68
CA ALA A 126 -9.20 6.21 0.67
C ALA A 126 -9.57 7.07 -0.55
N GLN A 127 -9.96 8.33 -0.32
CA GLN A 127 -10.27 9.27 -1.40
C GLN A 127 -9.02 9.58 -2.24
N PHE A 128 -7.89 9.83 -1.59
CA PHE A 128 -6.61 10.04 -2.27
C PHE A 128 -6.21 8.83 -3.12
N GLU A 129 -6.29 7.61 -2.56
CA GLU A 129 -5.94 6.38 -3.28
C GLU A 129 -6.82 6.15 -4.51
N ALA A 130 -8.14 6.38 -4.37
CA ALA A 130 -9.08 6.25 -5.47
C ALA A 130 -8.81 7.27 -6.59
N TRP A 131 -8.48 8.52 -6.22
CA TRP A 131 -8.07 9.53 -7.20
C TRP A 131 -6.80 9.10 -7.94
N TYR A 132 -5.76 8.69 -7.21
CA TYR A 132 -4.49 8.31 -7.82
C TYR A 132 -4.64 7.12 -8.77
N GLU A 133 -5.40 6.10 -8.38
CA GLU A 133 -5.66 4.94 -9.22
C GLU A 133 -6.45 5.31 -10.49
N SER A 134 -7.40 6.25 -10.39
CA SER A 134 -8.12 6.77 -11.55
C SER A 134 -7.22 7.52 -12.53
N GLU A 135 -6.34 8.38 -12.00
CA GLU A 135 -5.46 9.24 -12.80
C GLU A 135 -4.32 8.46 -13.46
N TYR A 136 -3.60 7.64 -12.69
CA TYR A 136 -2.37 6.98 -13.13
C TYR A 136 -2.57 5.51 -13.53
N ARG A 137 -3.78 4.96 -13.39
CA ARG A 137 -4.11 3.54 -13.68
C ARG A 137 -3.23 2.53 -12.94
N SER A 138 -2.69 2.94 -11.79
CA SER A 138 -1.81 2.16 -10.95
C SER A 138 -2.04 2.53 -9.48
N PRO A 139 -1.91 1.59 -8.53
CA PRO A 139 -1.97 1.92 -7.11
C PRO A 139 -0.81 2.83 -6.69
N PHE A 140 -1.11 3.90 -5.96
CA PHE A 140 -0.12 4.84 -5.41
C PHE A 140 1.04 4.14 -4.70
N TRP A 141 0.72 3.11 -3.92
CA TRP A 141 1.70 2.37 -3.13
C TRP A 141 2.76 1.66 -3.97
N SER A 142 2.56 1.50 -5.28
CA SER A 142 3.56 0.96 -6.19
C SER A 142 4.73 1.93 -6.43
N LEU A 143 4.59 3.22 -6.13
CA LEU A 143 5.70 4.20 -6.21
C LEU A 143 6.86 3.84 -5.28
N PHE A 144 6.58 3.11 -4.20
CA PHE A 144 7.58 2.63 -3.24
C PHE A 144 8.29 1.35 -3.71
N ASP A 145 7.97 0.83 -4.89
CA ASP A 145 8.71 -0.29 -5.48
C ASP A 145 10.07 0.23 -5.97
N VAL A 146 11.07 0.24 -5.08
CA VAL A 146 12.47 0.26 -5.53
C VAL A 146 12.73 -1.07 -6.23
N TYR A 147 12.99 -1.02 -7.53
CA TYR A 147 13.50 -2.18 -8.26
C TYR A 147 14.82 -2.62 -7.63
N ILE A 148 14.79 -3.70 -6.84
CA ILE A 148 15.99 -4.44 -6.45
C ILE A 148 16.14 -5.51 -7.52
N PRO A 149 17.06 -5.38 -8.50
CA PRO A 149 17.34 -6.48 -9.39
C PRO A 149 17.78 -7.68 -8.53
N GLU A 150 17.06 -8.80 -8.66
CA GLU A 150 17.55 -10.07 -8.15
C GLU A 150 18.90 -10.33 -8.82
N ARG A 151 19.99 -10.28 -8.05
CA ARG A 151 21.28 -10.72 -8.57
C ARG A 151 21.14 -12.19 -8.93
N PRO A 152 21.43 -12.61 -10.18
CA PRO A 152 21.37 -14.01 -10.54
C PRO A 152 22.31 -14.77 -9.59
N VAL A 153 21.77 -15.79 -8.93
CA VAL A 153 22.59 -16.77 -8.22
C VAL A 153 23.39 -17.47 -9.31
N VAL A 154 24.69 -17.17 -9.38
CA VAL A 154 25.60 -17.86 -10.30
C VAL A 154 25.66 -19.31 -9.83
N ASP A 155 25.16 -20.24 -10.63
CA ASP A 155 25.50 -21.65 -10.50
C ASP A 155 27.00 -21.78 -10.82
N PHE A 156 27.79 -22.18 -9.81
CA PHE A 156 29.18 -22.62 -9.98
C PHE A 156 29.23 -24.14 -10.03
#